data_AF-A0A815SDY3-F1
#
_entry.id   AF-A0A815SDY3-F1
#
_cell.length_a   1.000
_cell.length_b   1.000
_cell.length_c   1.000
_cell.angle_alpha   90.00
_cell.angle_beta   90.00
_cell.angle_gamma   90.00
#
_symmetry.space_group_name_H-M   'P 1'
#
loop_
_entity.id
_entity.type
_entity.pdbx_description
1 polymer ?
#
loop_
_entity_poly.entity_id
_entity_poly.type
_entity_poly.pdbx_seq_one_letter_code
_entity_poly.pdbx_strand_id
1 'polypeptide(L)'
;MVAIVAGFETTALSIEPRELFGFAQFIWDYAGRNSLDYNDYGCWCGIGRKDTKTVDAVDECCKAHDACYESIFYWSVKSLCLNGVDTAE
;
A
#
# COMPACT_ATOMS: atom_id res chain seq x y z
N MET A 1 -15.20 -32.67 17.39
CA MET A 1 -14.61 -32.44 18.72
C MET A 1 -13.31 -33.22 18.78
N VAL A 2 -12.29 -32.70 19.48
CA VAL A 2 -10.85 -33.07 19.47
C VAL A 2 -10.08 -32.23 18.45
N ALA A 3 -8.98 -31.55 18.74
CA ALA A 3 -8.34 -31.10 19.99
C ALA A 3 -7.37 -29.96 19.60
N ILE A 4 -7.07 -29.09 20.56
CA ILE A 4 -6.15 -27.94 20.42
C ILE A 4 -4.77 -28.44 19.96
N VAL A 5 -4.35 -28.09 18.75
CA VAL A 5 -2.93 -28.03 18.36
C VAL A 5 -2.60 -26.58 18.06
N ALA A 6 -1.54 -26.09 18.69
CA ALA A 6 -0.98 -24.76 18.47
C ALA A 6 -0.65 -24.59 16.99
N GLY A 7 -1.49 -23.85 16.27
CA GLY A 7 -1.40 -23.71 14.83
C GLY A 7 -2.42 -22.69 14.35
N PHE A 8 -2.31 -21.45 14.82
CA PHE A 8 -2.83 -20.33 14.06
C PHE A 8 -2.05 -20.37 12.75
N GLU A 9 -2.69 -20.79 11.65
CA GLU A 9 -2.17 -20.49 10.32
C GLU A 9 -2.16 -18.97 10.20
N THR A 10 -1.05 -18.35 10.65
CA THR A 10 -0.63 -17.07 10.13
C THR A 10 -0.39 -17.33 8.65
N THR A 11 -1.42 -17.20 7.81
CA THR A 11 -1.18 -16.96 6.39
C THR A 11 -0.40 -15.66 6.37
N ALA A 12 0.92 -15.77 6.28
CA ALA A 12 1.78 -14.64 6.04
C ALA A 12 1.26 -14.04 4.74
N LEU A 13 0.60 -12.89 4.84
CA LEU A 13 0.22 -12.11 3.67
C LEU A 13 1.53 -11.87 2.93
N SER A 14 1.72 -12.57 1.81
CA SER A 14 2.85 -12.33 0.93
C SER A 14 2.71 -10.89 0.48
N ILE A 15 3.51 -10.00 1.08
CA ILE A 15 3.67 -8.64 0.58
C ILE A 15 4.47 -8.82 -0.71
N GLU A 16 3.75 -9.06 -1.80
CA GLU A 16 4.34 -9.11 -3.13
C GLU A 16 4.93 -7.74 -3.46
N PRO A 17 6.06 -7.69 -4.18
CA PRO A 17 6.63 -6.45 -4.66
C PRO A 17 5.57 -5.58 -5.35
N ARG A 18 5.66 -4.27 -5.11
CA ARG A 18 4.68 -3.30 -5.60
C ARG A 18 4.78 -3.16 -7.11
N GLU A 19 3.91 -3.90 -7.79
CA GLU A 19 3.74 -3.83 -9.23
C GLU A 19 2.41 -3.16 -9.57
N LEU A 20 2.45 -2.20 -10.51
CA LEU A 20 1.26 -1.54 -11.06
C LEU A 20 0.20 -2.56 -11.54
N PHE A 21 0.67 -3.69 -12.08
CA PHE A 21 -0.18 -4.79 -12.52
C PHE A 21 -0.87 -5.51 -11.36
N GLY A 22 -0.18 -5.73 -10.23
CA GLY A 22 -0.78 -6.36 -9.05
C GLY A 22 -1.87 -5.49 -8.44
N PHE A 23 -1.65 -4.17 -8.41
CA PHE A 23 -2.66 -3.22 -7.98
C PHE A 23 -3.85 -3.15 -8.95
N ALA A 24 -3.60 -3.17 -10.25
CA ALA A 24 -4.66 -3.19 -11.26
C ALA A 24 -5.54 -4.44 -11.16
N GLN A 25 -4.92 -5.61 -10.95
CA GLN A 25 -5.63 -6.87 -10.73
C GLN A 25 -6.47 -6.82 -9.44
N PHE A 26 -5.91 -6.29 -8.35
CA PHE A 26 -6.64 -6.13 -7.10
C PHE A 26 -7.89 -5.24 -7.25
N ILE A 27 -7.76 -4.09 -7.93
CA ILE A 27 -8.91 -3.21 -8.20
C ILE A 27 -9.96 -3.95 -9.02
N TRP A 28 -9.54 -4.69 -10.05
CA TRP A 28 -10.45 -5.45 -10.88
C TRP A 28 -11.24 -6.48 -10.05
N ASP A 29 -10.56 -7.26 -9.22
CA ASP A 29 -11.18 -8.35 -8.46
C ASP A 29 -12.12 -7.85 -7.36
N TYR A 30 -11.78 -6.76 -6.68
CA TYR A 30 -12.55 -6.26 -5.53
C TYR A 30 -13.54 -5.14 -5.88
N ALA A 31 -13.20 -4.26 -6.81
CA ALA A 31 -14.07 -3.14 -7.19
C ALA A 31 -14.84 -3.40 -8.50
N GLY A 32 -14.41 -4.37 -9.32
CA GLY A 32 -15.02 -4.64 -10.63
C GLY A 32 -14.86 -3.46 -11.60
N ARG A 33 -13.84 -2.62 -11.40
CA ARG A 33 -13.57 -1.41 -12.19
C ARG A 33 -12.22 -1.47 -12.85
N ASN A 34 -12.05 -0.66 -13.90
CA ASN A 34 -10.75 -0.53 -14.54
C ASN A 34 -9.83 0.32 -13.63
N SER A 35 -8.59 -0.11 -13.42
CA SER A 35 -7.64 0.64 -12.60
C SER A 35 -7.33 2.03 -13.16
N LEU A 36 -7.50 2.23 -14.47
CA LEU A 36 -7.33 3.53 -15.12
C LEU A 36 -8.42 4.53 -14.72
N ASP A 37 -9.58 4.08 -14.23
CA ASP A 37 -10.64 4.97 -13.72
C ASP A 37 -10.18 5.74 -12.47
N TYR A 38 -9.14 5.25 -11.79
CA TYR A 38 -8.53 5.86 -10.61
C TYR A 38 -7.25 6.64 -10.93
N ASN A 39 -6.84 6.68 -12.20
CA ASN A 39 -5.70 7.49 -12.62
C ASN A 39 -6.16 8.94 -12.82
N ASP A 40 -5.55 9.88 -12.09
CA ASP A 40 -5.92 11.30 -12.06
C ASP A 40 -7.38 11.57 -11.63
N TYR A 41 -7.89 10.74 -10.72
CA TYR A 41 -9.20 10.90 -10.10
C TYR A 41 -9.10 11.75 -8.81
N GLY A 42 -9.99 12.72 -8.68
CA GLY A 42 -10.08 13.53 -7.46
C GLY A 42 -8.86 14.42 -7.24
N CYS A 43 -8.42 14.52 -5.98
CA CYS A 43 -7.27 15.34 -5.57
C CYS A 43 -6.06 14.51 -5.15
N TRP A 44 -6.28 13.26 -4.76
CA TRP A 44 -5.30 12.35 -4.18
C TRP A 44 -5.01 11.12 -5.02
N CYS A 45 -5.89 10.73 -5.96
CA CYS A 45 -5.63 9.57 -6.81
C CYS A 45 -4.91 9.98 -8.12
N GLY A 46 -3.59 9.78 -8.19
CA GLY A 46 -2.81 10.06 -9.40
C GLY A 46 -1.41 10.60 -9.13
N ILE A 47 -0.72 11.02 -10.19
CA ILE A 47 0.62 11.60 -10.08
C ILE A 47 0.49 13.09 -9.78
N GLY A 48 0.84 13.46 -8.54
CA GLY A 48 0.78 14.84 -8.08
C GLY A 48 -0.31 15.00 -7.03
N ARG A 49 0.11 15.41 -5.83
CA ARG A 49 -0.81 15.71 -4.74
C ARG A 49 -1.38 17.09 -4.99
N LYS A 50 -2.70 17.19 -5.11
CA LYS A 50 -3.38 18.47 -4.91
C LYS A 50 -3.73 18.48 -3.43
N ASP A 51 -3.07 19.35 -2.67
CA ASP A 51 -3.17 19.59 -1.23
C ASP A 51 -4.55 20.13 -0.78
N THR A 52 -5.58 19.64 -1.45
CA THR A 52 -6.98 19.96 -1.33
C THR A 52 -7.72 18.85 -0.57
N LYS A 53 -8.89 19.21 -0.03
CA LYS A 53 -9.79 18.29 0.67
C LYS A 53 -10.17 17.12 -0.26
N THR A 54 -10.30 15.93 0.30
CA THR A 54 -10.77 14.75 -0.44
C THR A 54 -12.15 15.01 -1.03
N VAL A 55 -12.34 14.61 -2.29
CA VAL A 55 -13.60 14.83 -3.03
C VAL A 55 -14.68 13.86 -2.58
N ASP A 56 -14.31 12.60 -2.35
CA ASP A 56 -15.21 11.54 -1.90
C ASP A 56 -14.46 10.47 -1.08
N ALA A 57 -15.16 9.37 -0.74
CA ALA A 57 -14.57 8.26 0.02
C ALA A 57 -13.49 7.50 -0.77
N VAL A 58 -13.54 7.50 -2.10
CA VAL A 58 -12.51 6.89 -2.94
C VAL A 58 -11.22 7.72 -2.85
N ASP A 59 -11.33 9.04 -2.94
CA ASP A 59 -10.20 9.98 -2.82
C ASP A 59 -9.54 9.90 -1.42
N GLU A 60 -10.32 9.57 -0.38
CA GLU A 60 -9.79 9.28 0.96
C GLU A 60 -8.95 8.00 1.00
N CYS A 61 -9.38 6.94 0.31
CA CYS A 61 -8.58 5.72 0.15
C CYS A 61 -7.26 6.02 -0.59
N CYS A 62 -7.31 6.86 -1.63
CA CYS A 62 -6.11 7.25 -2.38
C CYS A 62 -5.13 8.03 -1.50
N LYS A 63 -5.62 8.92 -0.63
CA LYS A 63 -4.80 9.61 0.37
C LYS A 63 -4.10 8.65 1.35
N ALA A 64 -4.82 7.64 1.84
CA ALA A 64 -4.24 6.63 2.72
C ALA A 64 -3.21 5.75 1.98
N HIS A 65 -3.50 5.41 0.73
CA HIS A 65 -2.60 4.65 -0.14
C HIS A 65 -1.28 5.40 -0.39
N ASP A 66 -1.36 6.70 -0.66
CA ASP A 66 -0.22 7.60 -0.80
C ASP A 66 0.68 7.62 0.45
N ALA A 67 0.08 7.71 1.65
CA ALA A 67 0.81 7.66 2.91
C ALA A 67 1.48 6.29 3.14
N CYS A 68 0.80 5.21 2.75
CA CYS A 68 1.38 3.87 2.77
C CYS A 68 2.61 3.81 1.84
N TYR A 69 2.51 4.40 0.64
CA TYR A 69 3.61 4.44 -0.31
C TYR A 69 4.85 5.17 0.24
N GLU A 70 4.64 6.35 0.83
CA GLU A 70 5.69 7.12 1.51
C GLU A 70 6.31 6.34 2.66
N SER A 71 5.50 5.69 3.49
CA SER A 71 5.99 4.94 4.65
C SER A 71 6.92 3.81 4.24
N ILE A 72 6.57 3.05 3.21
CA ILE A 72 7.41 1.95 2.76
C ILE A 72 8.64 2.51 2.04
N PHE A 73 8.55 3.62 1.30
CA PHE A 73 9.75 4.27 0.76
C PHE A 73 10.69 4.71 1.89
N TYR A 74 10.16 5.32 2.94
CA TYR A 74 10.92 5.68 4.14
C TYR A 74 11.54 4.44 4.80
N TRP A 75 10.79 3.35 5.01
CA TRP A 75 11.31 2.13 5.61
C TRP A 75 12.31 1.41 4.71
N SER A 76 12.14 1.42 3.39
CA SER A 76 13.11 0.85 2.44
C SER A 76 14.42 1.65 2.47
N VAL A 77 14.36 2.98 2.45
CA VAL A 77 15.56 3.84 2.56
C VAL A 77 16.17 3.77 3.97
N LYS A 78 15.35 3.74 5.01
CA LYS A 78 15.81 3.54 6.40
C LYS A 78 16.47 2.18 6.55
N SER A 79 15.94 1.13 5.96
CA SER A 79 16.58 -0.19 5.94
C SER A 79 17.88 -0.13 5.14
N LEU A 80 17.95 0.59 4.02
CA LEU A 80 19.21 0.81 3.30
C LEU A 80 20.26 1.58 4.15
N CYS A 81 19.83 2.55 4.97
CA CYS A 81 20.72 3.28 5.87
C CYS A 81 21.09 2.47 7.15
N LEU A 82 20.15 1.71 7.72
CA LEU A 82 20.38 0.84 8.88
C LEU A 82 21.20 -0.40 8.53
N ASN A 83 21.12 -0.90 7.30
CA ASN A 83 22.04 -1.94 6.81
C ASN A 83 23.46 -1.38 6.51
N GLY A 84 23.75 -0.11 6.87
CA GLY A 84 25.03 0.56 6.60
C GLY A 84 25.60 1.44 7.71
N VAL A 85 24.92 1.70 8.85
CA VAL A 85 25.45 2.51 9.96
C VAL A 85 24.92 2.00 11.31
N ASP A 86 25.69 1.09 11.92
CA ASP A 86 25.60 0.73 13.35
C ASP A 86 26.96 0.92 14.04
N THR A 87 27.74 1.96 13.69
CA THR A 87 28.85 2.43 14.54
C THR A 87 28.76 3.95 14.71
N ALA A 88 27.94 4.37 15.68
CA ALA A 88 28.04 5.68 16.31
C ALA A 88 27.59 5.53 17.77
N GLU A 89 28.52 4.99 18.56
CA GLU A 89 28.69 5.40 19.97
C GLU A 89 29.32 6.80 20.02
#